data_AF-A0A166DLP4-F1
#
_entry.id   AF-A0A166DLP4-F1
#
_cell.length_a   1.000
_cell.length_b   1.000
_cell.length_c   1.000
_cell.angle_alpha   90.00
_cell.angle_beta   90.00
_cell.angle_gamma   90.00
#
_symmetry.space_group_name_H-M   'P 1'
#
loop_
_entity.id
_entity.type
_entity.pdbx_description
1 polymer ?
#
loop_
_entity_poly.entity_id
_entity_poly.type
_entity_poly.pdbx_seq_one_letter_code
_entity_poly.pdbx_strand_id
1 'polypeptide(L)'
;MAATVSLPHLQKLLAHIHYDGMFSNTKARLYRDFLEHLLLSPHTLLDLEYSGSSTFGDNAEDLNYIVTGVKYVWREDPPHGMRFYKSDLEFYSGSLSELPLDQSLTKPFPEPKDKDSTGLTSRAVLCAFPPWKFAEGLRGSLTVHTQLASLTIFSAPLNSWKTRDWATILHTLPNLRTLYLLYTERYERFDSDDEGAEKREHEDETYWPFPAMGSQPTIWEDQAFSGSPADPSAIFVPQLNMLWLSKYREGVRQEDINQPRLLMYLRDALEARAERNARPLSMVRLDIIAQPGKGERSHANANTLRKLVRRRYLVESA
;
A
#
# COMPACT_ATOMS: atom_id res chain seq x y z
N MET A 1 38.14 10.28 0.84
CA MET A 1 37.38 9.98 2.08
C MET A 1 36.28 11.00 2.18
N ALA A 2 35.02 10.59 1.98
CA ALA A 2 33.88 11.48 2.21
C ALA A 2 33.62 11.56 3.73
N ALA A 3 33.39 12.77 4.23
CA ALA A 3 33.12 12.99 5.65
C ALA A 3 31.70 12.51 5.98
N THR A 4 31.58 11.67 7.01
CA THR A 4 30.29 11.25 7.55
C THR A 4 29.78 12.29 8.53
N VAL A 5 28.53 12.74 8.36
CA VAL A 5 27.91 13.75 9.23
C VAL A 5 26.95 13.06 10.21
N SER A 6 27.16 13.24 11.51
CA SER A 6 26.29 12.73 12.58
C SER A 6 25.40 13.84 13.12
N LEU A 7 24.10 13.58 13.21
CA LEU A 7 23.09 14.54 13.68
C LEU A 7 22.22 13.92 14.81
N PRO A 8 22.75 13.72 16.03
CA PRO A 8 22.13 12.89 17.07
C PRO A 8 20.84 13.46 17.68
N HIS A 9 20.63 14.77 17.60
CA HIS A 9 19.44 15.45 18.13
C HIS A 9 18.42 15.84 17.06
N LEU A 10 18.65 15.46 15.79
CA LEU A 10 17.74 15.82 14.71
C LEU A 10 16.43 15.01 14.84
N GLN A 11 15.32 15.71 15.02
CA GLN A 11 14.00 15.07 15.11
C GLN A 11 13.41 14.76 13.73
N LYS A 12 13.66 15.64 12.75
CA LYS A 12 13.18 15.51 11.38
C LYS A 12 14.23 16.03 10.41
N LEU A 13 14.56 15.24 9.39
CA LEU A 13 15.26 15.71 8.20
C LEU A 13 14.23 15.86 7.08
N LEU A 14 13.95 17.09 6.67
CA LEU A 14 13.16 17.37 5.48
C LEU A 14 14.11 17.72 4.32
N ALA A 15 14.05 16.97 3.24
CA ALA A 15 14.67 17.33 1.98
C ALA A 15 13.58 17.51 0.93
N HIS A 16 13.33 18.76 0.56
CA HIS A 16 12.35 19.13 -0.45
C HIS A 16 13.03 19.26 -1.82
N ILE A 17 12.46 18.61 -2.83
CA ILE A 17 13.01 18.58 -4.19
C ILE A 17 12.13 19.46 -5.08
N HIS A 18 12.75 20.37 -5.83
CA HIS A 18 12.06 21.18 -6.84
C HIS A 18 12.51 20.77 -8.24
N TYR A 19 11.55 20.36 -9.09
CA TYR A 19 11.79 20.09 -10.50
C TYR A 19 11.51 21.33 -11.36
N ASP A 20 12.53 21.76 -12.10
CA ASP A 20 12.51 22.89 -13.02
C ASP A 20 12.63 22.46 -14.50
N GLY A 21 12.45 21.18 -14.82
CA GLY A 21 12.38 20.71 -16.21
C GLY A 21 13.71 20.47 -16.93
N MET A 22 14.85 20.86 -16.35
CA MET A 22 16.12 20.88 -17.09
C MET A 22 17.06 19.68 -16.87
N PHE A 23 16.88 18.88 -15.81
CA PHE A 23 17.80 17.76 -15.49
C PHE A 23 17.07 16.61 -14.77
N SER A 24 16.77 15.51 -15.45
CA SER A 24 16.04 14.35 -14.88
C SER A 24 16.95 13.38 -14.11
N ASN A 25 17.98 12.82 -14.75
CA ASN A 25 18.77 11.71 -14.16
C ASN A 25 19.76 12.12 -13.06
N THR A 26 20.25 13.36 -13.07
CA THR A 26 21.23 13.84 -12.08
C THR A 26 20.60 13.94 -10.68
N LYS A 27 19.29 14.23 -10.60
CA LYS A 27 18.62 14.55 -9.34
C LYS A 27 18.42 13.32 -8.46
N ALA A 28 17.91 12.19 -8.98
CA ALA A 28 17.70 10.96 -8.19
C ALA A 28 19.01 10.39 -7.63
N ARG A 29 20.10 10.42 -8.41
CA ARG A 29 21.44 9.99 -7.97
C ARG A 29 21.97 10.82 -6.81
N LEU A 30 21.78 12.14 -6.85
CA LEU A 30 22.19 13.03 -5.76
C LEU A 30 21.50 12.69 -4.43
N TYR A 31 20.26 12.22 -4.43
CA TYR A 31 19.58 11.79 -3.19
C TYR A 31 20.13 10.49 -2.65
N ARG A 32 20.34 9.50 -3.53
CA ARG A 32 20.99 8.26 -3.14
C ARG A 32 22.34 8.57 -2.49
N ASP A 33 23.17 9.36 -3.17
CA ASP A 33 24.52 9.71 -2.71
C ASP A 33 24.47 10.56 -1.40
N PHE A 34 23.53 11.51 -1.29
CA PHE A 34 23.31 12.29 -0.08
C PHE A 34 22.91 11.41 1.11
N LEU A 35 21.91 10.53 0.92
CA LEU A 35 21.42 9.61 1.96
C LEU A 35 22.48 8.58 2.36
N GLU A 36 23.33 8.14 1.44
CA GLU A 36 24.44 7.21 1.71
C GLU A 36 25.49 7.81 2.67
N HIS A 37 25.62 9.14 2.72
CA HIS A 37 26.56 9.84 3.57
C HIS A 37 25.97 10.36 4.90
N LEU A 38 24.66 10.20 5.11
CA LEU A 38 23.98 10.64 6.32
C LEU A 38 23.94 9.54 7.40
N LEU A 39 24.33 9.92 8.62
CA LEU A 39 24.06 9.15 9.84
C LEU A 39 23.10 9.94 10.72
N LEU A 40 21.82 9.61 10.58
CA LEU A 40 20.75 10.13 11.42
C LEU A 40 20.45 9.14 12.55
N SER A 41 19.91 9.65 13.66
CA SER A 41 19.43 8.83 14.78
C SER A 41 18.28 7.93 14.30
N PRO A 42 18.08 6.72 14.83
CA PRO A 42 16.96 5.85 14.45
C PRO A 42 15.61 6.56 14.54
N HIS A 43 15.43 7.42 15.54
CA HIS A 43 14.17 8.12 15.79
C HIS A 43 13.98 9.39 14.94
N THR A 44 14.95 9.77 14.11
CA THR A 44 14.80 10.88 13.18
C THR A 44 13.81 10.51 12.08
N LEU A 45 12.77 11.33 11.89
CA LEU A 45 11.90 11.22 10.72
C LEU A 45 12.66 11.64 9.47
N LEU A 46 12.77 10.75 8.49
CA LEU A 46 13.29 11.05 7.17
C LEU A 46 12.13 11.45 6.23
N ASP A 47 12.09 12.69 5.81
CA ASP A 47 11.01 13.22 4.95
C ASP A 47 11.60 13.72 3.64
N LEU A 48 11.35 12.97 2.57
CA LEU A 48 11.82 13.26 1.22
C LEU A 48 10.61 13.63 0.36
N GLU A 49 10.24 14.89 0.44
CA GLU A 49 9.14 15.47 -0.33
C GLU A 49 9.62 15.87 -1.73
N TYR A 50 8.84 15.51 -2.75
CA TYR A 50 9.11 15.92 -4.12
C TYR A 50 8.01 16.85 -4.65
N SER A 51 8.41 18.00 -5.15
CA SER A 51 7.55 18.94 -5.87
C SER A 51 8.09 19.11 -7.30
N GLY A 52 7.31 18.71 -8.30
CA GLY A 52 7.77 18.77 -9.69
C GLY A 52 6.76 18.23 -10.68
N SER A 53 6.83 18.71 -11.92
CA SER A 53 5.91 18.34 -13.00
C SER A 53 5.91 16.83 -13.27
N SER A 54 4.86 16.37 -13.97
CA SER A 54 4.53 15.01 -14.42
C SER A 54 5.64 14.16 -15.07
N THR A 55 6.86 14.68 -15.22
CA THR A 55 8.00 13.99 -15.84
C THR A 55 8.95 13.33 -14.83
N PHE A 56 8.63 13.38 -13.53
CA PHE A 56 9.29 12.50 -12.56
C PHE A 56 8.78 11.07 -12.76
N GLY A 57 9.67 10.14 -13.09
CA GLY A 57 9.33 8.73 -13.24
C GLY A 57 9.09 8.27 -14.68
N ASP A 58 9.89 8.74 -15.65
CA ASP A 58 9.96 8.08 -16.96
C ASP A 58 10.50 6.63 -16.82
N ASN A 59 11.34 6.38 -15.80
CA ASN A 59 11.87 5.05 -15.50
C ASN A 59 11.67 4.64 -14.02
N ALA A 60 11.78 3.35 -13.73
CA ALA A 60 11.71 2.82 -12.36
C ALA A 60 13.05 2.90 -11.57
N GLU A 61 14.17 3.20 -12.23
CA GLU A 61 15.48 3.43 -11.60
C GLU A 61 15.54 4.76 -10.82
N ASP A 62 14.72 5.75 -11.19
CA ASP A 62 14.62 7.03 -10.50
C ASP A 62 14.14 6.86 -9.05
N LEU A 63 13.49 5.74 -8.75
CA LEU A 63 13.06 5.36 -7.40
C LEU A 63 14.17 4.68 -6.58
N ASN A 64 15.39 4.47 -7.11
CA ASN A 64 16.46 3.74 -6.41
C ASN A 64 16.89 4.39 -5.09
N TYR A 65 16.65 5.69 -4.87
CA TYR A 65 16.89 6.32 -3.58
C TYR A 65 16.02 5.72 -2.46
N ILE A 66 14.86 5.11 -2.79
CA ILE A 66 14.03 4.36 -1.85
C ILE A 66 14.84 3.23 -1.20
N VAL A 67 15.77 2.60 -1.93
CA VAL A 67 16.64 1.56 -1.38
C VAL A 67 17.48 2.11 -0.22
N THR A 68 18.07 3.30 -0.40
CA THR A 68 18.87 3.94 0.65
C THR A 68 17.99 4.43 1.80
N GLY A 69 16.82 5.00 1.51
CA GLY A 69 15.83 5.37 2.52
C GLY A 69 15.39 4.18 3.38
N VAL A 70 15.03 3.05 2.76
CA VAL A 70 14.66 1.81 3.46
C VAL A 70 15.83 1.28 4.31
N LYS A 71 17.05 1.22 3.76
CA LYS A 71 18.24 0.79 4.53
C LYS A 71 18.50 1.68 5.75
N TYR A 72 18.19 2.97 5.66
CA TYR A 72 18.33 3.89 6.78
C TYR A 72 17.31 3.57 7.88
N VAL A 73 16.04 3.37 7.51
CA VAL A 73 14.95 3.17 8.49
C VAL A 73 15.00 1.77 9.14
N TRP A 74 15.57 0.76 8.47
CA TRP A 74 15.59 -0.65 8.93
C TRP A 74 16.71 -1.04 9.91
N ARG A 75 17.50 -0.10 10.44
CA ARG A 75 18.72 -0.43 11.21
C ARG A 75 18.44 -1.00 12.62
N GLU A 76 17.85 -0.21 13.50
CA GLU A 76 17.76 -0.53 14.94
C GLU A 76 16.33 -0.88 15.39
N ASP A 77 15.32 -0.27 14.76
CA ASP A 77 13.92 -0.51 15.03
C ASP A 77 13.15 -0.55 13.70
N PRO A 78 13.04 -1.73 13.07
CA PRO A 78 12.40 -1.87 11.77
C PRO A 78 10.92 -1.47 11.79
N PRO A 79 10.44 -0.77 10.75
CA PRO A 79 9.03 -0.54 10.55
C PRO A 79 8.23 -1.83 10.46
N HIS A 80 7.04 -1.79 11.00
CA HIS A 80 6.09 -2.91 10.94
C HIS A 80 4.89 -2.60 10.03
N GLY A 81 4.64 -1.31 9.80
CA GLY A 81 3.56 -0.82 8.96
C GLY A 81 4.08 0.05 7.82
N MET A 82 3.38 -0.02 6.69
CA MET A 82 3.65 0.81 5.51
C MET A 82 2.33 1.37 4.97
N ARG A 83 2.33 2.64 4.59
CA ARG A 83 1.19 3.29 3.95
C ARG A 83 1.61 3.93 2.65
N PHE A 84 0.89 3.65 1.58
CA PHE A 84 0.89 4.45 0.38
C PHE A 84 -0.17 5.55 0.54
N TYR A 85 0.22 6.81 0.53
CA TYR A 85 -0.68 7.95 0.70
C TYR A 85 -0.40 8.99 -0.36
N LYS A 86 -1.37 9.25 -1.23
CA LYS A 86 -1.17 10.02 -2.46
C LYS A 86 -0.02 9.47 -3.30
N SER A 87 1.10 10.18 -3.28
CA SER A 87 2.33 9.94 -4.01
C SER A 87 3.43 9.37 -3.11
N ASP A 88 3.17 9.25 -1.80
CA ASP A 88 4.20 9.01 -0.80
C ASP A 88 4.12 7.58 -0.25
N LEU A 89 5.28 7.00 -0.03
CA LEU A 89 5.53 5.75 0.67
C LEU A 89 5.98 6.07 2.09
N GLU A 90 5.13 5.77 3.05
CA GLU A 90 5.35 6.07 4.44
C GLU A 90 5.61 4.81 5.26
N PHE A 91 6.60 4.86 6.15
CA PHE A 91 6.98 3.74 7.02
C PHE A 91 6.74 4.07 8.48
N TYR A 92 6.16 3.11 9.21
CA TYR A 92 5.71 3.29 10.59
C TYR A 92 6.30 2.25 11.55
N SER A 93 6.76 2.71 12.71
CA SER A 93 7.20 1.88 13.84
C SER A 93 6.36 2.18 15.09
N GLY A 94 6.41 1.31 16.09
CA GLY A 94 5.62 1.43 17.33
C GLY A 94 5.01 0.08 17.74
N SER A 95 4.50 0.02 18.97
CA SER A 95 3.93 -1.22 19.51
C SER A 95 2.63 -1.57 18.78
N LEU A 96 2.71 -2.57 17.90
CA LEU A 96 1.57 -3.19 17.22
C LEU A 96 0.96 -4.36 17.99
N SER A 97 1.51 -4.67 19.17
CA SER A 97 1.06 -5.78 20.04
C SER A 97 -0.43 -5.68 20.38
N GLU A 98 -1.01 -4.48 20.26
CA GLU A 98 -2.33 -4.13 20.76
C GLU A 98 -3.07 -3.16 19.82
N LEU A 99 -2.91 -3.23 18.48
CA LEU A 99 -3.98 -2.65 17.65
C LEU A 99 -5.25 -3.42 18.01
N PRO A 100 -6.23 -2.79 18.69
CA PRO A 100 -7.40 -3.52 19.11
C PRO A 100 -8.06 -4.03 17.83
N LEU A 101 -8.24 -5.34 17.74
CA LEU A 101 -9.15 -5.93 16.75
C LEU A 101 -10.62 -5.59 17.10
N ASP A 102 -10.84 -4.62 17.98
CA ASP A 102 -12.15 -4.14 18.36
C ASP A 102 -12.52 -2.89 17.55
N GLN A 103 -13.76 -2.46 17.73
CA GLN A 103 -14.40 -1.44 16.91
C GLN A 103 -13.96 -0.01 17.26
N SER A 104 -13.16 0.21 18.32
CA SER A 104 -12.83 1.57 18.77
C SER A 104 -11.79 2.24 17.88
N LEU A 105 -10.99 1.47 17.14
CA LEU A 105 -10.00 2.03 16.24
C LEU A 105 -10.71 2.66 15.03
N THR A 106 -10.53 3.95 14.78
CA THR A 106 -11.14 4.62 13.62
C THR A 106 -10.26 4.58 12.37
N LYS A 107 -8.93 4.48 12.55
CA LYS A 107 -7.92 4.35 11.48
C LYS A 107 -6.70 3.56 11.97
N PRO A 108 -6.05 2.74 11.13
CA PRO A 108 -4.86 1.98 11.51
C PRO A 108 -3.55 2.76 11.43
N PHE A 109 -3.54 3.93 10.76
CA PHE A 109 -2.40 4.83 10.68
C PHE A 109 -2.81 6.23 11.13
N PRO A 110 -1.93 6.98 11.82
CA PRO A 110 -2.23 8.35 12.21
C PRO A 110 -2.34 9.23 10.97
N GLU A 111 -3.29 10.17 10.99
CA GLU A 111 -3.29 11.26 10.03
C GLU A 111 -2.24 12.30 10.43
N PRO A 112 -1.69 13.10 9.51
CA PRO A 112 -0.72 14.15 9.84
C PRO A 112 -1.19 15.14 10.94
N LYS A 113 -2.51 15.25 11.13
CA LYS A 113 -3.14 16.11 12.16
C LYS A 113 -3.38 15.40 13.50
N ASP A 114 -3.35 14.07 13.53
CA ASP A 114 -3.70 13.25 14.70
C ASP A 114 -2.46 12.48 15.17
N LYS A 115 -1.54 13.17 15.84
CA LYS A 115 -0.22 12.63 16.20
C LYS A 115 -0.22 11.48 17.22
N ASP A 116 -1.33 11.25 17.93
CA ASP A 116 -1.33 10.35 19.10
C ASP A 116 -2.39 9.23 19.06
N SER A 117 -3.13 9.05 17.95
CA SER A 117 -4.33 8.19 17.95
C SER A 117 -4.06 6.67 17.86
N THR A 118 -2.87 6.25 17.41
CA THR A 118 -2.61 4.84 17.07
C THR A 118 -1.35 4.26 17.72
N GLY A 119 -0.57 5.05 18.46
CA GLY A 119 0.73 4.63 19.01
C GLY A 119 1.80 4.34 17.95
N LEU A 120 1.51 4.61 16.68
CA LEU A 120 2.44 4.49 15.56
C LEU A 120 3.13 5.82 15.28
N THR A 121 4.44 5.74 15.05
CA THR A 121 5.28 6.89 14.68
C THR A 121 5.78 6.72 13.26
N SER A 122 5.58 7.74 12.42
CA SER A 122 6.16 7.77 11.08
C SER A 122 7.68 7.93 11.18
N ARG A 123 8.41 7.11 10.42
CA ARG A 123 9.87 7.06 10.39
C ARG A 123 10.45 7.51 9.08
N ALA A 124 9.71 7.32 8.00
CA ALA A 124 10.05 7.90 6.73
C ALA A 124 8.81 8.22 5.90
N VAL A 125 8.92 9.27 5.09
CA VAL A 125 8.02 9.65 4.01
C VAL A 125 8.90 9.77 2.78
N LEU A 126 8.72 8.87 1.82
CA LEU A 126 9.51 8.83 0.58
C LEU A 126 8.56 9.02 -0.60
N CYS A 127 8.82 9.96 -1.49
CA CYS A 127 8.03 10.03 -2.71
C CYS A 127 8.17 8.72 -3.52
N ALA A 128 7.06 8.20 -4.02
CA ALA A 128 6.98 6.98 -4.83
C ALA A 128 6.05 7.20 -6.04
N PHE A 129 6.11 8.40 -6.61
CA PHE A 129 5.28 8.79 -7.74
C PHE A 129 5.97 8.52 -9.10
N PRO A 130 5.20 8.07 -10.11
CA PRO A 130 3.83 7.57 -10.04
C PRO A 130 3.75 6.15 -9.45
N PRO A 131 2.63 5.73 -8.81
CA PRO A 131 2.58 4.47 -8.05
C PRO A 131 2.93 3.21 -8.86
N TRP A 132 2.59 3.17 -10.14
CA TRP A 132 2.89 2.03 -11.01
C TRP A 132 4.40 1.85 -11.23
N LYS A 133 5.20 2.92 -11.18
CA LYS A 133 6.67 2.84 -11.23
C LYS A 133 7.26 2.17 -9.99
N PHE A 134 6.63 2.34 -8.83
CA PHE A 134 7.05 1.61 -7.63
C PHE A 134 6.87 0.09 -7.82
N ALA A 135 5.73 -0.34 -8.36
CA ALA A 135 5.50 -1.75 -8.68
C ALA A 135 6.46 -2.27 -9.77
N GLU A 136 6.74 -1.47 -10.81
CA GLU A 136 7.75 -1.80 -11.83
C GLU A 136 9.16 -1.94 -11.20
N GLY A 137 9.53 -1.00 -10.34
CA GLY A 137 10.83 -1.00 -9.65
C GLY A 137 11.02 -2.22 -8.76
N LEU A 138 9.97 -2.68 -8.08
CA LEU A 138 10.02 -3.94 -7.33
C LEU A 138 10.23 -5.17 -8.22
N ARG A 139 10.07 -5.09 -9.54
CA ARG A 139 10.42 -6.23 -10.44
C ARG A 139 11.87 -6.21 -10.87
N GLY A 140 12.63 -5.17 -10.53
CA GLY A 140 13.99 -4.98 -11.03
C GLY A 140 14.88 -4.16 -10.11
N SER A 141 14.72 -2.84 -10.16
CA SER A 141 15.67 -1.87 -9.60
C SER A 141 15.64 -1.75 -8.06
N LEU A 142 14.48 -1.98 -7.43
CA LEU A 142 14.27 -1.78 -5.99
C LEU A 142 14.61 -3.03 -5.18
N THR A 143 15.86 -3.12 -4.74
CA THR A 143 16.38 -4.23 -3.89
C THR A 143 15.97 -4.12 -2.41
N VAL A 144 14.66 -4.00 -2.14
CA VAL A 144 14.07 -3.81 -0.79
C VAL A 144 13.17 -4.96 -0.33
N HIS A 145 13.07 -6.04 -1.11
CA HIS A 145 12.16 -7.16 -0.86
C HIS A 145 12.28 -7.76 0.53
N THR A 146 13.50 -7.99 1.01
CA THR A 146 13.74 -8.58 2.33
C THR A 146 13.21 -7.69 3.46
N GLN A 147 13.34 -6.37 3.32
CA GLN A 147 12.83 -5.39 4.27
C GLN A 147 11.30 -5.31 4.21
N LEU A 148 10.73 -5.23 3.01
CA LEU A 148 9.27 -5.20 2.85
C LEU A 148 8.62 -6.50 3.35
N ALA A 149 9.31 -7.64 3.23
CA ALA A 149 8.80 -8.91 3.72
C ALA A 149 8.56 -8.97 5.22
N SER A 150 9.18 -8.10 6.04
CA SER A 150 8.92 -8.05 7.48
C SER A 150 7.67 -7.25 7.85
N LEU A 151 7.08 -6.52 6.91
CA LEU A 151 5.90 -5.70 7.16
C LEU A 151 4.67 -6.56 7.41
N THR A 152 3.85 -6.13 8.38
CA THR A 152 2.65 -6.85 8.81
C THR A 152 1.37 -6.06 8.56
N ILE A 153 1.48 -4.75 8.32
CA ILE A 153 0.35 -3.86 8.03
C ILE A 153 0.66 -3.06 6.78
N PHE A 154 -0.29 -3.03 5.86
CA PHE A 154 -0.20 -2.25 4.64
C PHE A 154 -1.48 -1.47 4.40
N SER A 155 -1.33 -0.20 4.02
CA SER A 155 -2.43 0.65 3.59
C SER A 155 -2.17 1.25 2.21
N ALA A 156 -3.19 1.32 1.36
CA ALA A 156 -3.11 2.05 0.10
C ALA A 156 -4.50 2.42 -0.45
N PRO A 157 -4.59 3.45 -1.32
CA PRO A 157 -5.75 3.64 -2.17
C PRO A 157 -6.07 2.38 -2.97
N LEU A 158 -7.36 2.08 -3.07
CA LEU A 158 -7.82 0.87 -3.72
C LEU A 158 -7.48 0.84 -5.22
N ASN A 159 -7.44 2.00 -5.85
CA ASN A 159 -7.18 2.21 -7.27
C ASN A 159 -5.72 2.63 -7.57
N SER A 160 -4.80 2.47 -6.60
CA SER A 160 -3.39 2.86 -6.78
C SER A 160 -2.68 2.13 -7.92
N TRP A 161 -3.08 0.89 -8.19
CA TRP A 161 -2.35 -0.03 -9.06
C TRP A 161 -3.28 -0.85 -9.92
N LYS A 162 -2.77 -1.29 -11.08
CA LYS A 162 -3.46 -2.35 -11.84
C LYS A 162 -3.35 -3.68 -11.11
N THR A 163 -4.21 -4.65 -11.41
CA THR A 163 -4.26 -5.97 -10.78
C THR A 163 -2.90 -6.68 -10.79
N ARG A 164 -2.14 -6.57 -11.89
CA ARG A 164 -0.78 -7.16 -12.00
C ARG A 164 0.24 -6.49 -11.07
N ASP A 165 0.09 -5.17 -10.89
CA ASP A 165 0.95 -4.39 -10.02
C ASP A 165 0.58 -4.66 -8.55
N TRP A 166 -0.72 -4.77 -8.23
CA TRP A 166 -1.21 -5.26 -6.95
C TRP A 166 -0.65 -6.63 -6.59
N ALA A 167 -0.61 -7.57 -7.54
CA ALA A 167 0.00 -8.88 -7.34
C ALA A 167 1.48 -8.71 -6.92
N THR A 168 2.24 -7.92 -7.68
CA THR A 168 3.66 -7.63 -7.38
C THR A 168 3.81 -7.10 -5.96
N ILE A 169 3.03 -6.09 -5.57
CA ILE A 169 3.06 -5.50 -4.23
C ILE A 169 2.76 -6.54 -3.15
N LEU A 170 1.66 -7.28 -3.26
CA LEU A 170 1.27 -8.27 -2.27
C LEU A 170 2.30 -9.40 -2.13
N HIS A 171 2.93 -9.80 -3.23
CA HIS A 171 4.02 -10.78 -3.24
C HIS A 171 5.26 -10.31 -2.48
N THR A 172 5.56 -9.01 -2.51
CA THR A 172 6.67 -8.42 -1.72
C THR A 172 6.36 -8.30 -0.22
N LEU A 173 5.12 -8.57 0.19
CA LEU A 173 4.63 -8.48 1.57
C LEU A 173 4.11 -9.85 2.09
N PRO A 174 4.92 -10.92 2.08
CA PRO A 174 4.48 -12.28 2.45
C PRO A 174 3.92 -12.40 3.88
N ASN A 175 4.40 -11.58 4.81
CA ASN A 175 3.97 -11.61 6.21
C ASN A 175 2.82 -10.63 6.52
N LEU A 176 2.18 -10.07 5.49
CA LEU A 176 1.08 -9.14 5.64
C LEU A 176 -0.11 -9.77 6.38
N ARG A 177 -0.48 -9.18 7.52
CA ARG A 177 -1.60 -9.61 8.38
C ARG A 177 -2.81 -8.69 8.26
N THR A 178 -2.59 -7.40 8.04
CA THR A 178 -3.64 -6.38 7.96
C THR A 178 -3.51 -5.58 6.67
N LEU A 179 -4.53 -5.64 5.83
CA LEU A 179 -4.64 -4.81 4.63
C LEU A 179 -5.74 -3.77 4.83
N TYR A 180 -5.36 -2.50 4.76
CA TYR A 180 -6.26 -1.35 4.84
C TYR A 180 -6.39 -0.66 3.49
N LEU A 181 -7.56 -0.76 2.88
CA LEU A 181 -7.83 -0.20 1.57
C LEU A 181 -8.67 1.07 1.71
N LEU A 182 -8.21 2.12 1.05
CA LEU A 182 -8.87 3.41 1.05
C LEU A 182 -9.60 3.61 -0.28
N TYR A 183 -10.91 3.78 -0.24
CA TYR A 183 -11.68 4.17 -1.41
C TYR A 183 -11.46 5.66 -1.70
N THR A 184 -10.94 5.98 -2.87
CA THR A 184 -10.76 7.35 -3.36
C THR A 184 -11.62 7.57 -4.60
N GLU A 185 -11.96 8.82 -4.89
CA GLU A 185 -12.28 9.21 -6.27
C GLU A 185 -11.07 8.88 -7.15
N ARG A 186 -11.30 8.41 -8.38
CA ARG A 186 -10.20 8.13 -9.33
C ARG A 186 -9.29 9.34 -9.35
N TYR A 187 -7.98 9.13 -9.12
CA TYR A 187 -6.99 10.09 -9.58
C TYR A 187 -7.26 10.27 -11.07
N GLU A 188 -7.66 11.47 -11.48
CA GLU A 188 -7.65 11.85 -12.88
C GLU A 188 -6.26 11.46 -13.40
N ARG A 189 -6.23 10.54 -14.36
CA ARG A 189 -4.97 10.19 -15.03
C ARG A 189 -4.39 11.51 -15.50
N PHE A 190 -3.18 11.83 -15.04
CA PHE A 190 -2.43 12.98 -15.51
C PHE A 190 -2.07 12.90 -17.00
N ASP A 191 -2.39 11.78 -17.66
CA ASP A 191 -2.35 11.62 -19.12
C ASP A 191 -3.61 10.88 -19.59
N SER A 192 -4.63 11.61 -20.04
CA SER A 192 -5.42 11.24 -21.23
C SER A 192 -6.55 12.25 -21.47
N ASP A 193 -6.42 13.03 -22.55
CA ASP A 193 -7.55 13.61 -23.29
C ASP A 193 -8.37 12.47 -23.91
N ASP A 194 -9.18 11.76 -23.12
CA ASP A 194 -10.11 10.78 -23.68
C ASP A 194 -11.51 11.01 -23.09
N GLU A 195 -12.28 11.80 -23.83
CA GLU A 195 -13.73 11.93 -23.69
C GLU A 195 -14.39 10.57 -23.96
N GLY A 196 -14.92 9.93 -22.92
CA GLY A 196 -15.68 8.69 -23.11
C GLY A 196 -16.24 8.14 -21.80
N ALA A 197 -17.48 8.48 -21.49
CA ALA A 197 -18.18 7.98 -20.29
C ALA A 197 -18.40 6.45 -20.30
N GLU A 198 -18.43 5.81 -21.48
CA GLU A 198 -18.69 4.36 -21.61
C GLU A 198 -17.45 3.47 -21.43
N LYS A 199 -16.22 4.00 -21.53
CA LYS A 199 -14.96 3.26 -21.23
C LYS A 199 -14.70 3.10 -19.72
N ARG A 200 -15.41 3.85 -18.87
CA ARG A 200 -15.11 3.96 -17.42
C ARG A 200 -15.43 2.68 -16.65
N GLU A 201 -16.51 1.96 -17.00
CA GLU A 201 -16.98 0.80 -16.24
C GLU A 201 -16.08 -0.45 -16.33
N HIS A 202 -15.43 -0.68 -17.48
CA HIS A 202 -14.51 -1.81 -17.70
C HIS A 202 -13.09 -1.53 -17.21
N GLU A 203 -12.63 -0.28 -17.28
CA GLU A 203 -11.31 0.06 -16.74
C GLU A 203 -11.26 -0.15 -15.22
N ASP A 204 -12.37 0.04 -14.50
CA ASP A 204 -12.44 -0.15 -13.05
C ASP A 204 -11.97 -1.54 -12.62
N GLU A 205 -12.28 -2.58 -13.40
CA GLU A 205 -11.97 -3.99 -13.07
C GLU A 205 -10.48 -4.28 -12.97
N THR A 206 -9.67 -3.47 -13.67
CA THR A 206 -8.24 -3.69 -13.77
C THR A 206 -7.44 -3.09 -12.63
N TYR A 207 -8.06 -2.34 -11.69
CA TYR A 207 -7.34 -1.64 -10.62
C TYR A 207 -7.60 -2.22 -9.21
N TRP A 208 -8.39 -3.28 -9.08
CA TRP A 208 -8.72 -3.84 -7.78
C TRP A 208 -7.61 -4.75 -7.25
N PRO A 209 -7.33 -4.72 -5.93
CA PRO A 209 -6.46 -5.70 -5.27
C PRO A 209 -7.10 -7.09 -5.21
N PHE A 210 -8.44 -7.18 -5.33
CA PHE A 210 -9.21 -8.38 -5.04
C PHE A 210 -8.82 -9.59 -5.92
N PRO A 211 -8.68 -9.47 -7.25
CA PRO A 211 -8.23 -10.59 -8.07
C PRO A 211 -6.74 -10.94 -7.81
N ALA A 212 -5.95 -9.99 -7.30
CA ALA A 212 -4.53 -10.20 -6.99
C ALA A 212 -4.29 -10.95 -5.66
N MET A 213 -5.26 -10.96 -4.73
CA MET A 213 -5.16 -11.74 -3.48
C MET A 213 -5.14 -13.26 -3.70
N GLY A 214 -5.32 -13.67 -4.96
CA GLY A 214 -5.15 -15.02 -5.44
C GLY A 214 -4.55 -15.04 -6.85
N SER A 215 -3.55 -14.23 -7.16
CA SER A 215 -2.80 -14.42 -8.41
C SER A 215 -1.64 -15.40 -8.23
N GLN A 216 -1.23 -16.03 -9.33
CA GLN A 216 0.10 -16.62 -9.39
C GLN A 216 1.15 -15.50 -9.40
N PRO A 217 2.34 -15.73 -8.81
CA PRO A 217 3.47 -14.86 -9.04
C PRO A 217 3.68 -14.77 -10.55
N THR A 218 3.82 -13.55 -11.05
CA THR A 218 4.41 -13.39 -12.38
C THR A 218 5.85 -13.83 -12.22
N ILE A 219 6.19 -14.99 -12.79
CA ILE A 219 7.54 -15.56 -12.72
C ILE A 219 8.47 -14.51 -13.33
N TRP A 220 9.34 -13.93 -12.51
CA TRP A 220 10.38 -13.04 -13.00
C TRP A 220 11.48 -13.93 -13.57
N GLU A 221 11.48 -14.12 -14.88
CA GLU A 221 12.38 -15.05 -15.57
C GLU A 221 13.89 -14.71 -15.42
N ASP A 222 14.27 -13.60 -14.77
CA ASP A 222 15.67 -13.15 -14.77
C ASP A 222 16.30 -12.80 -13.40
N GLN A 223 15.65 -13.07 -12.26
CA GLN A 223 16.30 -12.84 -10.96
C GLN A 223 16.35 -14.08 -10.09
N ALA A 224 17.56 -14.66 -10.02
CA ALA A 224 17.96 -15.67 -9.07
C ALA A 224 17.88 -15.11 -7.64
N PHE A 225 16.67 -15.11 -7.06
CA PHE A 225 16.52 -15.01 -5.62
C PHE A 225 17.14 -16.28 -5.01
N SER A 226 18.28 -16.11 -4.36
CA SER A 226 18.95 -17.12 -3.53
C SER A 226 18.06 -17.45 -2.33
N GLY A 227 17.08 -18.31 -2.58
CA GLY A 227 16.15 -18.86 -1.60
C GLY A 227 15.15 -19.69 -2.39
N SER A 228 15.40 -21.01 -2.44
CA SER A 228 14.61 -22.09 -3.06
C SER A 228 13.56 -21.65 -4.11
N PRO A 229 13.71 -22.00 -5.41
CA PRO A 229 12.81 -21.52 -6.45
C PRO A 229 11.37 -21.84 -6.05
N ALA A 230 10.58 -20.80 -5.77
CA ALA A 230 9.15 -20.96 -5.61
C ALA A 230 8.66 -21.56 -6.93
N ASP A 231 7.94 -22.67 -6.83
CA ASP A 231 7.35 -23.33 -7.99
C ASP A 231 6.61 -22.26 -8.82
N PRO A 232 6.96 -22.07 -10.11
CA PRO A 232 6.33 -21.08 -10.96
C PRO A 232 4.81 -21.22 -11.05
N SER A 233 4.27 -22.39 -10.71
CA SER A 233 2.84 -22.68 -10.62
C SER A 233 2.23 -22.39 -9.25
N ALA A 234 3.04 -22.15 -8.21
CA ALA A 234 2.59 -21.92 -6.84
C ALA A 234 1.86 -20.58 -6.74
N ILE A 235 0.54 -20.70 -6.64
CA ILE A 235 -0.35 -19.63 -6.27
C ILE A 235 0.05 -19.03 -4.92
N PHE A 236 0.22 -17.72 -4.86
CA PHE A 236 0.44 -17.01 -3.60
C PHE A 236 -0.87 -16.48 -3.05
N VAL A 237 -1.04 -16.63 -1.75
CA VAL A 237 -2.17 -16.09 -1.01
C VAL A 237 -1.60 -15.40 0.25
N PRO A 238 -1.71 -14.06 0.36
CA PRO A 238 -1.18 -13.31 1.51
C PRO A 238 -1.67 -13.87 2.85
N GLN A 239 -0.90 -13.85 3.93
CA GLN A 239 -1.33 -14.36 5.25
C GLN A 239 -2.25 -13.40 6.04
N LEU A 240 -3.23 -12.82 5.34
CA LEU A 240 -4.16 -11.85 5.91
C LEU A 240 -5.02 -12.44 7.02
N ASN A 241 -5.09 -11.69 8.12
CA ASN A 241 -6.02 -11.89 9.22
C ASN A 241 -7.16 -10.85 9.16
N MET A 242 -6.85 -9.63 8.75
CA MET A 242 -7.79 -8.50 8.70
C MET A 242 -7.76 -7.82 7.34
N LEU A 243 -8.94 -7.57 6.80
CA LEU A 243 -9.15 -6.66 5.68
C LEU A 243 -10.06 -5.53 6.13
N TRP A 244 -9.66 -4.29 5.86
CA TRP A 244 -10.44 -3.12 6.20
C TRP A 244 -10.59 -2.22 4.98
N LEU A 245 -11.82 -1.89 4.63
CA LEU A 245 -12.17 -0.96 3.57
C LEU A 245 -12.85 0.29 4.17
N SER A 246 -12.28 1.47 3.93
CA SER A 246 -12.81 2.76 4.40
C SER A 246 -12.76 3.83 3.31
N LYS A 247 -13.32 5.02 3.57
CA LYS A 247 -13.17 6.18 2.69
C LYS A 247 -11.81 6.84 2.93
N TYR A 248 -11.18 7.28 1.86
CA TYR A 248 -9.92 8.03 1.95
C TYR A 248 -10.10 9.37 2.67
N ARG A 249 -11.21 10.10 2.42
CA ARG A 249 -11.59 11.38 3.08
C ARG A 249 -13.10 11.65 2.91
N GLU A 250 -13.58 12.72 3.56
CA GLU A 250 -14.93 13.29 3.45
C GLU A 250 -15.37 13.65 2.02
N GLY A 251 -14.44 13.76 1.06
CA GLY A 251 -14.75 14.09 -0.34
C GLY A 251 -15.57 13.03 -1.05
N VAL A 252 -15.41 11.76 -0.69
CA VAL A 252 -16.16 10.65 -1.31
C VAL A 252 -17.58 10.59 -0.72
N ARG A 253 -18.56 10.98 -1.52
CA ARG A 253 -19.97 10.87 -1.10
C ARG A 253 -20.43 9.42 -1.13
N GLN A 254 -21.40 9.08 -0.30
CA GLN A 254 -21.86 7.70 -0.15
C GLN A 254 -22.56 7.19 -1.43
N GLU A 255 -23.25 8.09 -2.11
CA GLU A 255 -23.94 7.85 -3.38
C GLU A 255 -22.98 7.51 -4.54
N ASP A 256 -21.72 7.95 -4.47
CA ASP A 256 -20.70 7.71 -5.52
C ASP A 256 -20.05 6.32 -5.37
N ILE A 257 -20.39 5.58 -4.30
CA ILE A 257 -19.84 4.27 -4.02
C ILE A 257 -20.77 3.19 -4.58
N ASN A 258 -20.25 2.42 -5.54
CA ASN A 258 -20.93 1.23 -6.03
C ASN A 258 -20.79 0.06 -5.03
N GLN A 259 -21.51 0.16 -3.91
CA GLN A 259 -21.49 -0.81 -2.82
C GLN A 259 -21.84 -2.25 -3.26
N PRO A 260 -22.84 -2.49 -4.14
CA PRO A 260 -23.12 -3.85 -4.63
C PRO A 260 -21.92 -4.48 -5.32
N ARG A 261 -21.21 -3.70 -6.16
CA ARG A 261 -20.02 -4.16 -6.89
C ARG A 261 -18.86 -4.45 -5.95
N LEU A 262 -18.63 -3.58 -4.96
CA LEU A 262 -17.63 -3.81 -3.90
C LEU A 262 -17.85 -5.12 -3.15
N LEU A 263 -19.10 -5.36 -2.73
CA LEU A 263 -19.48 -6.60 -2.04
C LEU A 263 -19.27 -7.84 -2.90
N MET A 264 -19.56 -7.74 -4.20
CA MET A 264 -19.35 -8.83 -5.16
C MET A 264 -17.86 -9.17 -5.28
N TYR A 265 -16.98 -8.20 -5.57
CA TYR A 265 -15.55 -8.49 -5.70
C TYR A 265 -14.92 -8.99 -4.41
N LEU A 266 -15.36 -8.46 -3.27
CA LEU A 266 -14.90 -8.94 -1.98
C LEU A 266 -15.33 -10.39 -1.73
N ARG A 267 -16.58 -10.74 -2.07
CA ARG A 267 -17.06 -12.13 -1.98
C ARG A 267 -16.19 -13.03 -2.84
N ASP A 268 -16.02 -12.69 -4.11
CA ASP A 268 -15.27 -13.51 -5.07
C ASP A 268 -13.83 -13.73 -4.60
N ALA A 269 -13.19 -12.69 -4.05
CA ALA A 269 -11.85 -12.81 -3.53
C ALA A 269 -11.76 -13.71 -2.29
N LEU A 270 -12.73 -13.66 -1.37
CA LEU A 270 -12.75 -14.54 -0.20
C LEU A 270 -13.11 -15.99 -0.55
N GLU A 271 -13.98 -16.20 -1.54
CA GLU A 271 -14.27 -17.53 -2.09
C GLU A 271 -13.02 -18.13 -2.73
N ALA A 272 -12.36 -17.40 -3.63
CA ALA A 272 -11.10 -17.83 -4.23
C ALA A 272 -10.02 -18.15 -3.18
N ARG A 273 -9.96 -17.35 -2.10
CA ARG A 273 -9.07 -17.60 -0.96
C ARG A 273 -9.40 -18.92 -0.27
N ALA A 274 -10.68 -19.19 -0.04
CA ALA A 274 -11.18 -20.40 0.62
C ALA A 274 -10.97 -21.65 -0.25
N GLU A 275 -11.21 -21.57 -1.56
CA GLU A 275 -10.95 -22.65 -2.53
C GLU A 275 -9.49 -23.09 -2.52
N ARG A 276 -8.58 -22.18 -2.18
CA ARG A 276 -7.14 -22.43 -2.08
C ARG A 276 -6.69 -22.87 -0.69
N ASN A 277 -7.64 -23.21 0.18
CA ASN A 277 -7.41 -23.62 1.57
C ASN A 277 -6.57 -22.62 2.38
N ALA A 278 -6.60 -21.34 1.99
CA ALA A 278 -5.91 -20.31 2.74
C ALA A 278 -6.57 -20.10 4.09
N ARG A 279 -5.81 -19.57 5.05
CA ARG A 279 -6.35 -19.23 6.36
C ARG A 279 -7.53 -18.24 6.19
N PRO A 280 -8.72 -18.55 6.74
CA PRO A 280 -9.84 -17.63 6.72
C PRO A 280 -9.51 -16.34 7.46
N LEU A 281 -10.05 -15.22 6.98
CA LEU A 281 -9.90 -13.95 7.65
C LEU A 281 -10.54 -14.03 9.05
N SER A 282 -9.86 -13.43 10.02
CA SER A 282 -10.40 -13.24 11.36
C SER A 282 -11.42 -12.10 11.37
N MET A 283 -11.20 -11.06 10.55
CA MET A 283 -12.05 -9.88 10.47
C MET A 283 -12.09 -9.29 9.06
N VAL A 284 -13.28 -8.79 8.69
CA VAL A 284 -13.50 -7.92 7.54
C VAL A 284 -14.28 -6.71 8.02
N ARG A 285 -13.71 -5.52 7.91
CA ARG A 285 -14.33 -4.24 8.32
C ARG A 285 -14.67 -3.41 7.09
N LEU A 286 -15.93 -3.01 6.95
CA LEU A 286 -16.46 -2.32 5.77
C LEU A 286 -17.15 -1.03 6.21
N ASP A 287 -16.39 0.05 6.34
CA ASP A 287 -16.91 1.33 6.83
C ASP A 287 -17.70 2.09 5.75
N ILE A 288 -17.60 1.66 4.50
CA ILE A 288 -18.20 2.35 3.33
C ILE A 288 -19.41 1.61 2.76
N ILE A 289 -19.79 0.49 3.35
CA ILE A 289 -20.88 -0.36 2.86
C ILE A 289 -21.99 -0.34 3.91
N ALA A 290 -23.13 0.24 3.54
CA ALA A 290 -24.34 0.18 4.35
C ALA A 290 -24.84 -1.26 4.44
N GLN A 291 -25.50 -1.61 5.54
CA GLN A 291 -26.05 -2.95 5.70
C GLN A 291 -27.12 -3.21 4.65
N PRO A 292 -26.96 -4.21 3.76
CA PRO A 292 -27.94 -4.46 2.70
C PRO A 292 -29.28 -4.95 3.26
N GLY A 293 -30.38 -4.35 2.81
CA GLY A 293 -31.74 -4.74 3.16
C GLY A 293 -32.07 -6.17 2.73
N LYS A 294 -33.00 -6.83 3.43
CA LYS A 294 -33.50 -8.17 3.03
C LYS A 294 -34.21 -8.04 1.67
N GLY A 295 -33.72 -8.75 0.66
CA GLY A 295 -34.27 -8.74 -0.72
C GLY A 295 -33.41 -8.00 -1.74
N GLU A 296 -32.39 -7.26 -1.32
CA GLU A 296 -31.42 -6.64 -2.23
C GLU A 296 -30.45 -7.69 -2.80
N ARG A 297 -29.98 -7.50 -4.04
CA ARG A 297 -28.93 -8.36 -4.64
C ARG A 297 -27.67 -8.42 -3.76
N SER A 298 -27.32 -7.30 -3.15
CA SER A 298 -26.20 -7.15 -2.20
C SER A 298 -26.36 -8.00 -0.93
N HIS A 299 -27.59 -8.37 -0.56
CA HIS A 299 -27.87 -9.19 0.63
C HIS A 299 -27.27 -10.59 0.52
N ALA A 300 -27.34 -11.20 -0.67
CA ALA A 300 -26.75 -12.51 -0.93
C ALA A 300 -25.22 -12.46 -0.74
N ASN A 301 -24.56 -11.47 -1.34
CA ASN A 301 -23.11 -11.29 -1.24
C ASN A 301 -22.68 -11.04 0.21
N ALA A 302 -23.37 -10.15 0.93
CA ALA A 302 -23.09 -9.91 2.35
C ALA A 302 -23.28 -11.18 3.21
N ASN A 303 -24.30 -12.00 2.93
CA ASN A 303 -24.50 -13.25 3.66
C ASN A 303 -23.43 -14.30 3.37
N THR A 304 -22.94 -14.39 2.14
CA THR A 304 -21.81 -15.26 1.80
C THR A 304 -20.54 -14.79 2.53
N LEU A 305 -20.25 -13.48 2.51
CA LEU A 305 -19.12 -12.91 3.24
C LEU A 305 -19.15 -13.24 4.74
N ARG A 306 -20.33 -13.18 5.38
CA ARG A 306 -20.51 -13.57 6.80
C ARG A 306 -20.08 -15.01 7.08
N LYS A 307 -20.25 -15.91 6.12
CA LYS A 307 -19.91 -17.34 6.27
C LYS A 307 -18.42 -17.61 6.07
N LEU A 308 -17.73 -16.75 5.32
CA LEU A 308 -16.31 -16.91 4.97
C LEU A 308 -15.34 -16.31 6.01
N VAL A 309 -15.84 -15.58 7.01
CA VAL A 309 -15.04 -14.90 8.05
C VAL A 309 -15.26 -15.55 9.42
N ARG A 310 -14.19 -15.79 10.19
CA ARG A 310 -14.24 -16.54 11.47
C ARG A 310 -15.00 -15.83 12.60
N ARG A 311 -14.89 -14.50 12.72
CA ARG A 311 -15.67 -13.70 13.69
C ARG A 311 -16.67 -12.84 12.93
N ARG A 312 -17.97 -13.01 13.25
CA ARG A 312 -19.04 -12.11 12.81
C ARG A 312 -18.66 -10.69 13.21
N TYR A 313 -18.64 -9.73 12.28
CA TYR A 313 -19.30 -8.42 12.39
C TYR A 313 -19.34 -7.79 10.98
N LEU A 314 -20.56 -7.48 10.53
CA LEU A 314 -20.87 -6.64 9.39
C LEU A 314 -21.66 -5.49 9.98
N VAL A 315 -21.14 -4.27 9.83
CA VAL A 315 -21.86 -2.99 9.90
C VAL A 315 -22.60 -2.74 11.21
N GLU A 316 -22.06 -1.87 12.05
CA GLU A 316 -22.88 -0.93 12.80
C GLU A 316 -22.55 0.45 12.23
N SER A 317 -23.47 0.99 11.42
CA SER A 317 -23.39 2.37 10.96
C SER A 317 -23.89 3.29 12.06
N ALA A 318 -23.19 4.41 12.23
CA ALA A 318 -23.81 5.72 12.24
C ALA A 318 -23.02 6.59 11.24
#